data_AF-A3XRK1-F1
#
_entry.id   AF-A3XRK1-F1
#
_cell.length_a   1.000
_cell.length_b   1.000
_cell.length_c   1.000
_cell.angle_alpha   90.00
_cell.angle_beta   90.00
_cell.angle_gamma   90.00
#
_symmetry.space_group_name_H-M   'P 1'
#
loop_
_entity.id
_entity.type
_entity.pdbx_description
1 polymer ?
#
loop_
_entity_poly.entity_id
_entity_poly.type
_entity_poly.pdbx_seq_one_letter_code
_entity_poly.pdbx_strand_id
1 'polypeptide(L)' 'MITHTAKRIFQSAVDDYHIKDRVDQPFTNPYDTEVDFLEHLLYRKAWIDTVQWHYEDIIRDPQIDPEAALKLKRQ' A
#
# COMPACT_ATOMS: atom_id res chain seq x y z
N MET A 1 -4.55 4.26 -23.66
CA MET A 1 -5.63 4.81 -22.81
C MET A 1 -5.15 4.81 -21.37
N ILE A 2 -5.31 5.92 -20.64
CA ILE A 2 -4.80 6.10 -19.26
C ILE A 2 -5.20 4.96 -18.31
N THR A 3 -6.38 4.36 -18.51
CA THR A 3 -6.89 3.22 -17.73
C THR A 3 -5.97 2.01 -17.74
N HIS A 4 -5.32 1.69 -18.87
CA HIS A 4 -4.41 0.56 -18.95
C HIS A 4 -3.14 0.80 -18.12
N THR A 5 -2.57 2.00 -18.23
CA THR A 5 -1.41 2.42 -17.45
C THR A 5 -1.71 2.40 -15.95
N ALA A 6 -2.84 2.97 -15.54
CA ALA A 6 -3.24 2.99 -14.13
C ALA A 6 -3.41 1.58 -13.54
N LYS A 7 -4.05 0.66 -14.29
CA LYS A 7 -4.19 -0.74 -13.87
C LYS A 7 -2.84 -1.44 -13.69
N ARG A 8 -1.90 -1.24 -14.63
CA ARG A 8 -0.56 -1.82 -14.54
C ARG A 8 0.19 -1.30 -13.31
N ILE A 9 0.13 0.00 -13.03
CA ILE A 9 0.81 0.62 -11.90
C ILE A 9 0.22 0.16 -10.57
N PHE A 10 -1.12 0.07 -10.51
CA PHE A 10 -1.81 -0.48 -9.34
C PHE A 10 -1.33 -1.91 -9.05
N GLN A 11 -1.32 -2.78 -10.06
CA GLN A 11 -0.84 -4.15 -9.88
C GLN A 11 0.64 -4.19 -9.47
N SER A 12 1.48 -3.34 -10.06
CA SER A 12 2.91 -3.28 -9.71
C SER A 12 3.12 -2.90 -8.24
N ALA A 13 2.41 -1.87 -7.75
CA ALA A 13 2.51 -1.44 -6.34
C ALA A 13 2.04 -2.55 -5.38
N VAL A 14 0.99 -3.28 -5.75
CA VAL A 14 0.50 -4.44 -4.98
C VAL A 14 1.55 -5.54 -4.96
N ASP A 15 2.08 -5.93 -6.12
CA ASP A 15 3.07 -7.01 -6.24
C ASP A 15 4.36 -6.66 -5.47
N ASP A 16 4.85 -5.44 -5.61
CA ASP A 16 6.06 -4.95 -4.93
C ASP A 16 5.90 -4.96 -3.40
N TYR A 17 4.71 -4.60 -2.89
CA TYR A 17 4.42 -4.63 -1.47
C TYR A 17 4.47 -6.05 -0.88
N HIS A 18 3.89 -7.02 -1.59
CA HIS A 18 3.80 -8.42 -1.14
C HIS A 18 5.15 -9.17 -1.23
N ILE A 19 6.21 -8.56 -1.76
CA ILE A 19 7.57 -9.15 -1.72
C ILE A 19 8.03 -9.34 -0.27
N LYS A 20 7.76 -8.37 0.62
CA LYS A 20 8.08 -8.50 2.06
C LYS A 20 6.86 -8.66 2.94
N ASP A 21 5.67 -8.32 2.42
CA ASP A 21 4.37 -8.56 3.03
C ASP A 21 4.26 -8.09 4.48
N ARG A 22 4.69 -6.84 4.72
CA ARG A 22 4.74 -6.21 6.03
C ARG A 22 4.20 -4.79 6.01
N VAL A 23 3.51 -4.37 7.06
CA VAL A 23 2.92 -3.02 7.14
C VAL A 23 3.92 -1.90 7.49
N ASP A 24 5.04 -2.25 8.14
CA ASP A 24 6.08 -1.30 8.58
C ASP A 24 7.18 -1.06 7.51
N GLN A 25 6.91 -1.45 6.26
CA GLN A 25 7.89 -1.36 5.18
C GLN A 25 8.20 0.09 4.78
N PRO A 26 9.48 0.43 4.53
CA PRO A 26 9.82 1.73 3.96
C PRO A 26 9.26 1.85 2.53
N PHE A 27 8.57 2.96 2.25
CA PHE A 27 8.06 3.26 0.92
C PHE A 27 9.19 3.68 -0.02
N THR A 28 9.26 3.04 -1.19
CA THR A 28 10.14 3.44 -2.30
C THR A 28 9.29 3.53 -3.57
N ASN A 29 9.43 4.61 -4.32
CA ASN A 29 8.72 4.80 -5.58
C ASN A 29 9.68 4.60 -6.76
N PRO A 30 9.40 3.70 -7.71
CA PRO A 30 10.24 3.51 -8.88
C PRO A 30 10.09 4.61 -9.94
N TYR A 31 9.06 5.47 -9.83
CA TYR A 31 8.77 6.54 -10.78
C TYR A 31 9.32 7.89 -10.30
N ASP A 32 9.93 8.64 -11.22
CA ASP A 32 10.50 9.96 -10.94
C ASP A 32 9.41 11.05 -10.85
N THR A 33 9.59 12.04 -9.97
CA THR A 33 8.61 13.11 -9.76
C THR A 33 8.57 14.15 -10.88
N GLU A 34 9.67 14.34 -11.61
CA GLU A 34 9.77 15.36 -12.66
C GLU A 34 9.45 14.78 -14.04
N VAL A 35 9.77 13.50 -14.27
CA VAL A 35 9.58 12.81 -15.56
C VAL A 35 8.26 12.04 -15.62
N ASP A 36 7.91 11.31 -14.55
CA ASP A 36 6.80 10.35 -14.52
C ASP A 36 5.76 10.75 -13.45
N PHE A 37 5.45 12.05 -13.36
CA PHE A 37 4.70 12.62 -12.25
C PHE A 37 3.34 11.94 -11.97
N LEU A 38 2.58 11.60 -13.02
CA LEU A 38 1.28 10.94 -12.85
C LEU A 38 1.45 9.50 -12.33
N GLU A 39 2.36 8.75 -12.92
CA GLU A 39 2.69 7.38 -12.51
C GLU A 39 3.25 7.34 -11.08
N HIS A 40 4.08 8.32 -10.72
CA HIS A 40 4.55 8.52 -9.35
C HIS A 40 3.39 8.67 -8.38
N LEU A 41 2.41 9.54 -8.68
CA LEU A 41 1.23 9.74 -7.82
C LEU A 41 0.36 8.49 -7.74
N LEU A 42 0.12 7.82 -8.87
CA LEU A 42 -0.69 6.60 -8.92
C LEU A 42 -0.05 5.45 -8.14
N TYR A 43 1.26 5.25 -8.29
CA TYR A 43 2.00 4.23 -7.56
C TYR A 43 1.97 4.50 -6.05
N ARG A 44 2.22 5.76 -5.64
CA ARG A 44 2.16 6.15 -4.23
C ARG A 44 0.77 5.92 -3.64
N LYS A 45 -0.29 6.28 -4.37
CA LYS A 45 -1.67 6.03 -3.91
C LYS A 45 -1.94 4.54 -3.79
N ALA A 46 -1.62 3.75 -4.82
CA ALA A 46 -1.83 2.30 -4.79
C ALA A 46 -1.09 1.65 -3.62
N TRP A 47 0.17 2.04 -3.37
CA TRP A 47 0.95 1.55 -2.23
C TRP A 47 0.28 1.87 -0.88
N ILE A 48 -0.14 3.12 -0.67
CA ILE A 48 -0.82 3.54 0.56
C ILE A 48 -2.09 2.71 0.77
N ASP A 49 -2.86 2.47 -0.29
CA ASP A 49 -4.06 1.62 -0.20
C ASP A 49 -3.68 0.20 0.22
N THR A 50 -2.70 -0.42 -0.45
CA THR A 50 -2.29 -1.80 -0.14
C THR A 50 -1.87 -1.95 1.32
N VAL A 51 -1.07 -1.02 1.84
CA VAL A 51 -0.68 -0.99 3.26
C VAL A 51 -1.90 -0.84 4.18
N GLN A 52 -2.83 0.05 3.82
CA GLN A 52 -4.02 0.34 4.62
C GLN A 52 -4.97 -0.87 4.70
N TRP A 53 -5.17 -1.59 3.59
CA TRP A 53 -5.92 -2.84 3.56
C TRP A 53 -5.26 -3.91 4.44
N HIS A 54 -3.94 -4.07 4.38
CA HIS A 54 -3.24 -5.03 5.23
C HIS A 54 -3.36 -4.66 6.73
N TYR A 55 -3.28 -3.37 7.09
CA TYR A 55 -3.60 -2.94 8.46
C TYR A 55 -5.03 -3.29 8.87
N GLU A 56 -6.01 -3.11 7.97
CA GLU A 56 -7.38 -3.52 8.24
C GLU A 56 -7.52 -5.02 8.45
N ASP A 57 -6.84 -5.85 7.65
CA ASP A 57 -6.84 -7.30 7.80
C ASP A 57 -6.30 -7.70 9.16
N ILE A 58 -5.21 -7.08 9.61
CA ILE A 58 -4.64 -7.31 10.96
C ILE A 58 -5.62 -6.91 12.06
N ILE A 59 -6.24 -5.73 11.97
CA ILE A 59 -7.16 -5.21 13.01
C ILE A 59 -8.48 -6.00 13.04
N ARG A 60 -8.89 -6.58 11.91
CA ARG A 60 -10.11 -7.38 11.77
C ARG A 60 -9.90 -8.87 12.07
N ASP A 61 -8.68 -9.32 12.36
CA ASP A 61 -8.40 -10.69 12.76
C ASP A 61 -9.17 -11.01 14.07
N PRO A 62 -10.09 -12.00 14.09
CA PRO A 62 -10.84 -12.35 15.29
C PRO A 62 -9.98 -12.90 16.43
N GLN A 63 -8.73 -13.28 16.16
CA GLN A 63 -7.79 -13.80 17.17
C GLN A 63 -6.87 -12.73 17.75
N ILE A 64 -6.85 -11.52 17.20
CA ILE A 64 -6.01 -10.44 17.73
C ILE A 64 -6.46 -10.03 19.13
N ASP A 65 -5.50 -9.68 19.98
CA ASP A 65 -5.80 -9.05 21.26
C ASP A 65 -6.53 -7.70 21.04
N PRO A 66 -7.69 -7.44 21.66
CA PRO A 66 -8.44 -6.22 21.46
C PRO A 66 -7.68 -4.93 21.81
N GLU A 67 -6.78 -4.97 22.81
CA GLU A 67 -5.96 -3.81 23.16
C GLU A 67 -4.88 -3.57 22.10
N ALA A 68 -4.27 -4.63 21.57
CA ALA A 68 -3.32 -4.54 20.46
C ALA A 68 -3.99 -3.96 19.19
N ALA A 69 -5.18 -4.43 18.83
CA ALA A 69 -5.95 -3.88 17.72
C ALA A 69 -6.27 -2.39 17.91
N LEU A 70 -6.64 -1.99 19.13
CA LEU A 70 -6.94 -0.60 19.46
C LEU A 70 -5.69 0.29 19.38
N LYS A 71 -4.52 -0.21 19.80
CA LYS A 71 -3.25 0.50 19.67
C LYS A 71 -2.89 0.73 18.20
N LEU A 72 -2.99 -0.31 17.37
CA LEU A 72 -2.73 -0.20 15.93
C LEU A 72 -3.68 0.79 15.24
N LYS A 73 -4.96 0.79 15.59
CA LYS A 73 -5.96 1.72 15.02
C LYS A 73 -5.73 3.19 15.40
N ARG A 74 -5.04 3.46 16.51
CA ARG A 74 -4.83 4.80 17.07
C ARG A 74 -3.45 5.40 16.81
N GLN A 75 -2.56 4.65 16.15
CA GLN A 75 -1.31 5.20 15.61
C GLN A 75 -1.61 6.15 14.45
#